data_AF-A0A229QXJ3-F1
#
_entry.id   AF-A0A229QXJ3-F1
#
_cell.length_a   1.000
_cell.length_b   1.000
_cell.length_c   1.000
_cell.angle_alpha   90.00
_cell.angle_beta   90.00
_cell.angle_gamma   90.00
#
_symmetry.space_group_name_H-M   'P 1'
#
loop_
_entity.id
_entity.type
_entity.pdbx_description
1 polymer ?
#
loop_
_entity_poly.entity_id
_entity_poly.type
_entity_poly.pdbx_seq_one_letter_code
_entity_poly.pdbx_strand_id
1 'polypeptide(L)'
;VLLPTWRRAPLQALARLHVLAASDLVTDLDALGRPRSSGDVGPRLEMLAQLVVGATSVPGPVLTAVVHGELLALKPFGSADGVVARAAARLSAVATGLDPKALTVPEVAYFRRVPKYIEAATGFSGGTPDGVRAWLLFSCEAFEAGAREAKSISDAAG
;
A
#
# COMPACT_ATOMS: atom_id res chain seq x y z
N VAL A 1 -0.20 6.29 16.45
CA VAL A 1 1.27 6.49 16.36
C VAL A 1 1.80 6.41 14.92
N LEU A 2 1.36 5.45 14.10
CA LEU A 2 1.90 5.27 12.74
C LEU A 2 1.57 6.39 11.73
N LEU A 3 0.36 6.97 11.74
CA LEU A 3 -0.01 8.02 10.77
C LEU A 3 0.87 9.29 10.86
N PRO A 4 1.16 9.86 12.05
CA PRO A 4 2.12 10.96 12.18
C PRO A 4 3.55 10.59 11.75
N THR A 5 3.95 9.32 11.88
CA THR A 5 5.25 8.84 11.37
C THR A 5 5.21 8.69 9.86
N TRP A 6 4.14 8.13 9.28
CA TRP A 6 3.97 8.01 7.83
C TRP A 6 4.12 9.36 7.12
N ARG A 7 3.50 10.42 7.66
CA ARG A 7 3.56 11.77 7.09
C ARG A 7 4.95 12.45 7.13
N ARG A 8 5.88 11.97 7.96
CA ARG A 8 7.17 12.64 8.23
C ARG A 8 8.39 11.76 7.95
N ALA A 9 8.26 10.46 8.19
CA ALA A 9 9.30 9.45 8.07
C ALA A 9 8.69 8.12 7.55
N PRO A 10 8.23 8.06 6.28
CA PRO A 10 7.60 6.87 5.71
C PRO A 10 8.44 5.59 5.86
N LEU A 11 9.77 5.69 5.69
CA LEU A 11 10.68 4.54 5.84
C LEU A 11 10.64 3.93 7.25
N GLN A 12 10.57 4.76 8.29
CA GLN A 12 10.43 4.28 9.67
C GLN A 12 9.07 3.63 9.91
N ALA A 13 8.01 4.15 9.27
CA ALA A 13 6.69 3.53 9.35
C ALA A 13 6.67 2.17 8.64
N LEU A 14 7.30 2.03 7.47
CA LEU A 14 7.44 0.76 6.76
C LEU A 14 8.20 -0.28 7.57
N ALA A 15 9.33 0.09 8.16
CA ALA A 15 10.10 -0.78 9.04
C ALA A 15 9.21 -1.30 10.20
N ARG A 16 8.50 -0.42 10.89
CA ARG A 16 7.59 -0.79 12.00
C ARG A 16 6.43 -1.67 11.54
N LEU A 17 5.84 -1.38 10.38
CA LEU A 17 4.80 -2.23 9.80
C LEU A 17 5.32 -3.65 9.54
N HIS A 18 6.53 -3.78 9.00
CA HIS A 18 7.12 -5.09 8.76
C HIS A 18 7.41 -5.84 10.07
N VAL A 19 7.95 -5.17 11.10
CA VAL A 19 8.15 -5.81 12.42
C VAL A 19 6.85 -6.40 12.94
N LEU A 20 5.73 -5.66 12.85
CA LEU A 20 4.42 -6.12 13.31
C LEU A 20 3.84 -7.24 12.42
N ALA A 21 4.09 -7.20 11.13
CA ALA A 21 3.48 -8.12 10.17
C ALA A 21 4.25 -9.44 10.02
N ALA A 22 5.55 -9.47 10.37
CA ALA A 22 6.45 -10.58 10.07
C ALA A 22 7.10 -11.22 11.30
N SER A 23 6.74 -10.79 12.53
CA SER A 23 7.37 -11.29 13.78
C SER A 23 7.40 -12.82 13.89
N ASP A 24 6.35 -13.48 13.40
CA ASP A 24 6.21 -14.95 13.46
C ASP A 24 6.46 -15.62 12.10
N LEU A 25 6.95 -14.86 11.11
CA LEU A 25 7.14 -15.32 9.73
C LEU A 25 8.60 -15.40 9.30
N VAL A 26 9.53 -14.85 10.09
CA VAL A 26 10.96 -14.84 9.79
C VAL A 26 11.73 -15.75 10.73
N THR A 27 12.75 -16.41 10.20
CA THR A 27 13.70 -17.21 10.99
C THR A 27 14.83 -16.35 11.56
N ASP A 28 15.21 -15.29 10.84
CA ASP A 28 16.21 -14.33 11.27
C ASP A 28 15.53 -13.06 11.81
N LEU A 29 15.57 -12.89 13.13
CA LEU A 29 14.98 -11.73 13.80
C LEU A 29 15.71 -10.42 13.47
N ASP A 30 16.99 -10.47 13.09
CA ASP A 30 17.75 -9.29 12.69
C ASP A 30 17.31 -8.73 11.33
N ALA A 31 16.57 -9.51 10.54
CA ALA A 31 15.95 -9.06 9.29
C ALA A 31 14.66 -8.25 9.53
N LEU A 32 14.07 -8.28 10.73
CA LEU A 32 12.81 -7.59 11.01
C LEU A 32 12.94 -6.07 10.83
N GLY A 33 12.18 -5.54 9.87
CA GLY A 33 12.10 -4.11 9.60
C GLY A 33 13.26 -3.60 8.76
N ARG A 34 14.13 -4.49 8.27
CA ARG A 34 15.24 -4.15 7.39
C ARG A 34 14.90 -4.53 5.95
N PRO A 35 14.82 -3.55 5.02
CA PRO A 35 14.71 -3.87 3.60
C PRO A 35 15.93 -4.68 3.12
N ARG A 36 15.71 -5.55 2.13
CA ARG A 36 16.78 -6.33 1.49
C ARG A 36 17.82 -5.40 0.88
N SER A 37 19.08 -5.82 0.93
CA SER A 37 20.22 -5.05 0.41
C SER A 37 20.40 -5.12 -1.12
N SER A 38 19.35 -5.42 -1.90
CA SER A 38 19.45 -5.34 -3.37
C SER A 38 19.61 -3.88 -3.79
N GLY A 39 20.44 -3.64 -4.82
CA GLY A 39 20.93 -2.30 -5.15
C GLY A 39 19.84 -1.26 -5.50
N ASP A 40 18.65 -1.70 -5.88
CA ASP A 40 17.52 -0.85 -6.25
C ASP A 40 16.50 -0.61 -5.12
N VAL A 41 16.47 -1.43 -4.07
CA VAL A 41 15.45 -1.35 -3.01
C VAL A 41 15.56 -0.06 -2.20
N GLY A 42 16.78 0.28 -1.74
CA GLY A 42 17.00 1.52 -0.98
C GLY A 42 16.59 2.76 -1.77
N PRO A 43 17.17 3.01 -2.95
CA PRO A 43 16.84 4.18 -3.77
C PRO A 43 15.34 4.28 -4.13
N ARG A 44 14.67 3.17 -4.45
CA ARG A 44 13.24 3.19 -4.77
C ARG A 44 12.36 3.48 -3.55
N LEU A 45 12.70 2.93 -2.39
CA LEU A 45 12.01 3.27 -1.14
C LEU A 45 12.19 4.74 -0.76
N GLU A 46 13.40 5.29 -0.94
CA GLU A 46 13.67 6.71 -0.72
C GLU A 46 12.85 7.59 -1.67
N MET A 47 12.81 7.26 -2.96
CA MET A 47 11.98 7.96 -3.94
C MET A 47 10.49 7.90 -3.56
N LEU A 48 9.99 6.72 -3.18
CA LEU A 48 8.61 6.56 -2.73
C LEU A 48 8.32 7.41 -1.48
N ALA A 49 9.25 7.46 -0.53
CA ALA A 49 9.13 8.27 0.67
C ALA A 49 9.04 9.77 0.34
N GLN A 50 9.82 10.25 -0.64
CA GLN A 50 9.74 11.64 -1.12
C GLN A 50 8.35 11.97 -1.67
N LEU A 51 7.76 11.08 -2.47
CA LEU A 51 6.39 11.27 -2.98
C LEU A 51 5.37 11.38 -1.83
N VAL A 52 5.49 10.51 -0.81
CA VAL A 52 4.58 10.49 0.35
C VAL A 52 4.67 11.79 1.17
N VAL A 53 5.86 12.38 1.31
CA VAL A 53 6.06 13.60 2.13
C VAL A 53 5.87 14.91 1.36
N GLY A 54 5.48 14.86 0.07
CA GLY A 54 5.03 16.04 -0.67
C GLY A 54 5.79 16.36 -1.96
N ALA A 55 6.66 15.48 -2.47
CA ALA A 55 7.30 15.67 -3.78
C ALA A 55 6.35 15.48 -4.98
N THR A 56 5.04 15.45 -4.76
CA THR A 56 4.01 15.31 -5.79
C THR A 56 2.72 16.00 -5.38
N SER A 57 1.90 16.37 -6.36
CA SER A 57 0.58 16.98 -6.20
C SER A 57 -0.55 16.12 -6.78
N VAL A 58 -0.28 14.86 -7.11
CA VAL A 58 -1.30 13.94 -7.66
C VAL A 58 -2.45 13.71 -6.68
N PRO A 59 -3.66 13.39 -7.17
CA PRO A 59 -4.80 13.08 -6.29
C PRO A 59 -4.51 11.92 -5.32
N GLY A 60 -5.11 11.97 -4.12
CA GLY A 60 -4.96 10.96 -3.07
C GLY A 60 -5.14 9.50 -3.51
N PRO A 61 -6.14 9.16 -4.35
CA PRO A 61 -6.28 7.83 -4.94
C PRO A 61 -5.06 7.37 -5.74
N VAL A 62 -4.45 8.27 -6.51
CA VAL A 62 -3.28 7.96 -7.35
C VAL A 62 -2.07 7.68 -6.46
N LEU A 63 -1.77 8.57 -5.50
CA LEU A 63 -0.66 8.34 -4.56
C LEU A 63 -0.85 7.04 -3.76
N THR A 64 -2.07 6.78 -3.30
CA THR A 64 -2.41 5.54 -2.58
C THR A 64 -2.16 4.30 -3.44
N ALA A 65 -2.60 4.32 -4.69
CA ALA A 65 -2.39 3.21 -5.63
C ALA A 65 -0.90 3.03 -5.96
N VAL A 66 -0.14 4.10 -6.15
CA VAL A 66 1.31 4.04 -6.41
C VAL A 66 2.05 3.45 -5.22
N VAL A 67 1.76 3.87 -3.98
CA VAL A 67 2.36 3.29 -2.76
C VAL A 67 2.09 1.80 -2.68
N HIS A 68 0.85 1.38 -2.96
CA HIS A 68 0.48 -0.03 -2.92
C HIS A 68 1.23 -0.83 -4.00
N GLY A 69 1.20 -0.38 -5.25
CA GLY A 69 1.80 -1.06 -6.39
C GLY A 69 3.33 -1.14 -6.27
N GLU A 70 3.97 -0.05 -5.85
CA GLU A 70 5.42 0.02 -5.71
C GLU A 70 5.93 -0.96 -4.65
N LEU A 71 5.26 -1.04 -3.48
CA LEU A 71 5.65 -1.97 -2.43
C LEU A 71 5.41 -3.44 -2.82
N LEU A 72 4.34 -3.73 -3.57
CA LEU A 72 4.09 -5.07 -4.11
C LEU A 72 5.11 -5.49 -5.16
N ALA A 73 5.53 -4.56 -6.02
CA ALA A 73 6.54 -4.81 -7.04
C ALA A 73 7.92 -5.00 -6.43
N LEU A 74 8.30 -4.11 -5.50
CA LEU A 74 9.63 -4.07 -4.90
C LEU A 74 9.85 -5.22 -3.91
N LYS A 75 8.78 -5.64 -3.20
CA LYS A 75 8.82 -6.63 -2.13
C LYS A 75 9.97 -6.36 -1.17
N PRO A 76 10.06 -5.16 -0.57
CA PRO A 76 11.29 -4.66 0.04
C PRO A 76 11.84 -5.56 1.15
N PHE A 77 11.02 -6.35 1.84
CA PHE A 77 11.45 -7.15 2.98
C PHE A 77 11.58 -8.64 2.65
N GLY A 78 10.84 -9.17 1.68
CA GLY A 78 10.83 -10.59 1.31
C GLY A 78 9.85 -11.44 2.11
N SER A 79 9.34 -10.93 3.23
CA SER A 79 8.28 -11.52 4.04
C SER A 79 7.20 -10.48 4.32
N ALA A 80 5.94 -10.92 4.41
CA ALA A 80 4.78 -10.07 4.71
C ALA A 80 4.57 -8.83 3.82
N ASP A 81 5.28 -8.69 2.69
CA ASP A 81 5.27 -7.49 1.85
C ASP A 81 3.86 -7.11 1.39
N GLY A 82 3.01 -8.10 1.07
CA GLY A 82 1.62 -7.83 0.70
C GLY A 82 0.79 -7.19 1.82
N VAL A 83 1.03 -7.57 3.08
CA VAL A 83 0.38 -6.97 4.25
C VAL A 83 0.92 -5.56 4.47
N VAL A 84 2.24 -5.38 4.41
CA VAL A 84 2.89 -4.07 4.53
C VAL A 84 2.40 -3.11 3.45
N ALA A 85 2.30 -3.57 2.21
CA ALA A 85 1.84 -2.77 1.07
C ALA A 85 0.39 -2.29 1.25
N ARG A 86 -0.51 -3.17 1.69
CA ARG A 86 -1.90 -2.78 2.00
C ARG A 86 -1.97 -1.82 3.18
N ALA A 87 -1.23 -2.07 4.25
CA ALA A 87 -1.20 -1.17 5.41
C ALA A 87 -0.65 0.23 5.06
N ALA A 88 0.43 0.30 4.27
CA ALA A 88 0.99 1.55 3.77
C ALA A 88 0.01 2.29 2.83
N ALA A 89 -0.72 1.56 1.98
CA ALA A 89 -1.79 2.12 1.16
C ALA A 89 -2.90 2.72 2.04
N ARG A 90 -3.36 2.02 3.09
CA ARG A 90 -4.35 2.56 4.04
C ARG A 90 -3.84 3.80 4.75
N LEU A 91 -2.58 3.83 5.21
CA LEU A 91 -1.97 5.02 5.78
C LEU A 91 -1.93 6.19 4.78
N SER A 92 -1.66 5.91 3.50
CA SER A 92 -1.67 6.92 2.43
C SER A 92 -3.05 7.46 2.15
N ALA A 93 -4.07 6.60 2.11
CA ALA A 93 -5.47 7.01 1.93
C ALA A 93 -5.92 7.94 3.08
N VAL A 94 -5.57 7.62 4.32
CA VAL A 94 -5.85 8.47 5.47
C VAL A 94 -5.05 9.78 5.41
N ALA A 95 -3.76 9.70 5.08
CA ALA A 95 -2.86 10.84 5.08
C ALA A 95 -3.25 11.89 4.04
N THR A 96 -3.69 11.45 2.86
CA THR A 96 -4.14 12.28 1.72
C THR A 96 -5.57 12.78 1.85
N GLY A 97 -6.32 12.30 2.85
CA GLY A 97 -7.72 12.65 3.05
C GLY A 97 -8.71 11.87 2.18
N LEU A 98 -8.25 10.88 1.41
CA LEU A 98 -9.11 9.98 0.64
C LEU A 98 -10.05 9.16 1.54
N ASP A 99 -9.53 8.65 2.66
CA ASP A 99 -10.29 7.91 3.67
C ASP A 99 -9.88 8.38 5.07
N PRO A 100 -10.26 9.60 5.50
CA PRO A 100 -9.74 10.22 6.71
C PRO A 100 -10.04 9.43 8.00
N LYS A 101 -11.07 8.58 7.95
CA LYS A 101 -11.55 7.79 9.08
C LYS A 101 -11.18 6.31 8.97
N ALA A 102 -10.46 5.92 7.92
CA ALA A 102 -10.10 4.53 7.65
C ALA A 102 -11.32 3.58 7.63
N LEU A 103 -12.45 4.03 7.08
CA LEU A 103 -13.71 3.27 7.10
C LEU A 103 -13.92 2.45 5.83
N THR A 104 -13.29 2.82 4.71
CA THR A 104 -13.41 2.05 3.48
C THR A 104 -12.77 0.66 3.65
N VAL A 105 -13.20 -0.34 2.88
CA VAL A 105 -12.62 -1.70 2.96
C VAL A 105 -12.20 -2.20 1.57
N PRO A 106 -11.22 -1.56 0.91
CA PRO A 106 -10.79 -1.95 -0.44
C PRO A 106 -10.27 -3.38 -0.52
N GLU A 107 -9.80 -3.94 0.60
CA GLU A 107 -9.34 -5.33 0.72
C GLU A 107 -10.41 -6.35 0.33
N VAL A 108 -11.70 -6.06 0.57
CA VAL A 108 -12.81 -6.91 0.13
C VAL A 108 -12.85 -7.01 -1.40
N ALA A 109 -12.57 -5.91 -2.10
CA ALA A 109 -12.55 -5.89 -3.56
C ALA A 109 -11.33 -6.61 -4.15
N TYR A 110 -10.20 -6.61 -3.43
CA TYR A 110 -9.02 -7.41 -3.78
C TYR A 110 -9.30 -8.90 -3.57
N PHE A 111 -9.88 -9.26 -2.41
CA PHE A 111 -10.18 -10.64 -2.06
C PHE A 111 -11.26 -11.28 -2.96
N ARG A 112 -12.32 -10.53 -3.30
CA ARG A 112 -13.34 -11.03 -4.24
C ARG A 112 -12.81 -11.18 -5.67
N ARG A 113 -11.66 -10.60 -6.01
CA ARG A 113 -11.09 -10.55 -7.37
C ARG A 113 -9.59 -10.86 -7.37
N VAL A 114 -9.14 -11.87 -6.59
CA VAL A 114 -7.71 -12.19 -6.43
C VAL A 114 -6.96 -12.34 -7.76
N PRO A 115 -7.47 -13.08 -8.77
CA PRO A 115 -6.75 -13.20 -10.05
C PRO A 115 -6.51 -11.85 -10.73
N LYS A 116 -7.55 -10.99 -10.80
CA LYS A 116 -7.46 -9.64 -11.37
C LYS A 116 -6.53 -8.73 -10.55
N TYR A 117 -6.54 -8.85 -9.22
CA TYR A 117 -5.65 -8.08 -8.35
C TYR A 117 -4.18 -8.43 -8.59
N ILE A 118 -3.86 -9.72 -8.67
CA ILE A 118 -2.50 -10.20 -8.96
C ILE A 118 -2.09 -9.77 -10.36
N GLU A 119 -2.94 -9.98 -11.37
CA GLU A 119 -2.69 -9.57 -12.76
C GLU A 119 -2.38 -8.07 -12.87
N ALA A 120 -3.22 -7.22 -12.26
CA ALA A 120 -3.02 -5.77 -12.29
C ALA A 120 -1.75 -5.34 -11.55
N ALA A 121 -1.44 -5.95 -10.40
CA ALA A 121 -0.21 -5.68 -9.66
C ALA A 121 1.05 -6.13 -10.45
N THR A 122 0.99 -7.27 -11.12
CA THR A 122 2.05 -7.73 -12.01
C THR A 122 2.20 -6.80 -13.22
N GLY A 123 1.10 -6.35 -13.82
CA GLY A 123 1.10 -5.36 -14.89
C GLY A 123 1.76 -4.05 -14.46
N PHE A 124 1.45 -3.54 -13.26
CA PHE A 124 2.12 -2.38 -12.68
C PHE A 124 3.64 -2.56 -12.57
N SER A 125 4.08 -3.73 -12.12
CA SER A 125 5.52 -4.02 -11.95
C SER A 125 6.32 -3.99 -13.26
N GLY A 126 5.64 -4.19 -14.40
CA GLY A 126 6.25 -4.07 -15.72
C GLY A 126 6.55 -2.63 -16.15
N GLY A 127 6.01 -1.62 -15.45
CA GLY A 127 6.30 -0.20 -15.71
C GLY A 127 5.78 0.35 -17.05
N THR A 128 5.01 -0.44 -17.81
CA THR A 128 4.43 0.01 -19.07
C THR A 128 3.26 0.97 -18.82
N PRO A 129 2.98 1.92 -19.73
CA PRO A 129 1.82 2.81 -19.60
C PRO A 129 0.50 2.07 -19.39
N ASP A 130 0.29 0.96 -20.11
CA ASP A 130 -0.93 0.14 -20.00
C ASP A 130 -1.01 -0.59 -18.66
N GLY A 131 0.10 -1.16 -18.19
CA GLY A 131 0.15 -1.84 -16.89
C GLY A 131 -0.11 -0.88 -15.73
N VAL A 132 0.51 0.30 -15.77
CA VAL A 132 0.26 1.36 -14.78
C VAL A 132 -1.18 1.84 -14.84
N ARG A 133 -1.72 2.09 -16.04
CA ARG A 133 -3.13 2.49 -16.22
C ARG A 133 -4.08 1.44 -15.65
N ALA A 134 -3.88 0.17 -15.98
CA ALA A 134 -4.74 -0.92 -15.52
C ALA A 134 -4.75 -1.03 -13.99
N TRP A 135 -3.59 -0.89 -13.35
CA TRP A 135 -3.47 -0.89 -11.89
C TRP A 135 -4.17 0.30 -11.23
N LEU A 136 -4.00 1.51 -11.76
CA LEU A 136 -4.64 2.71 -11.22
C LEU A 136 -6.17 2.59 -11.30
N LEU A 137 -6.70 2.15 -12.45
CA LEU A 137 -8.14 1.94 -12.62
C LEU A 137 -8.67 0.85 -11.68
N PHE A 138 -7.97 -0.28 -11.58
CA PHE A 138 -8.34 -1.35 -10.65
C PHE A 138 -8.36 -0.87 -9.19
N SER A 139 -7.38 -0.05 -8.80
CA SER A 139 -7.29 0.52 -7.45
C SER A 139 -8.47 1.45 -7.15
N CYS A 140 -8.82 2.34 -8.09
CA CYS A 140 -9.99 3.20 -7.96
C CYS A 140 -11.29 2.39 -7.83
N GLU A 141 -11.51 1.38 -8.68
CA GLU A 141 -12.65 0.46 -8.56
C GLU A 141 -12.70 -0.19 -7.17
N ALA A 142 -11.55 -0.58 -6.61
CA ALA A 142 -11.46 -1.19 -5.31
C ALA A 142 -11.78 -0.21 -4.17
N PHE A 143 -11.35 1.05 -4.26
CA PHE A 143 -11.71 2.09 -3.30
C PHE A 143 -13.22 2.35 -3.31
N GLU A 144 -13.84 2.46 -4.49
CA GLU A 144 -15.29 2.64 -4.63
C GLU A 144 -16.07 1.45 -4.08
N ALA A 145 -15.64 0.22 -4.39
CA ALA A 145 -16.26 -0.99 -3.84
C ALA A 145 -16.10 -1.06 -2.31
N GLY A 146 -14.93 -0.71 -1.78
CA GLY A 146 -14.66 -0.65 -0.35
C GLY A 146 -15.50 0.39 0.38
N ALA A 147 -15.77 1.55 -0.25
CA ALA A 147 -16.66 2.56 0.28
C ALA A 147 -18.14 2.10 0.30
N ARG A 148 -18.59 1.41 -0.76
CA ARG A 148 -19.93 0.82 -0.80
C ARG A 148 -20.14 -0.24 0.27
N GLU A 149 -19.15 -1.11 0.47
CA GLU A 149 -19.19 -2.13 1.53
C GLU A 149 -19.28 -1.47 2.92
N ALA A 150 -18.46 -0.44 3.19
CA ALA A 150 -18.50 0.31 4.44
C ALA A 150 -19.88 0.94 4.71
N LYS A 151 -20.50 1.52 3.67
CA LYS A 151 -21.86 2.06 3.77
C LYS A 151 -22.87 0.95 4.10
N SER A 152 -22.80 -0.20 3.42
CA SER A 152 -23.70 -1.34 3.69
C SER A 152 -23.60 -1.84 5.13
N ILE A 153 -22.38 -1.87 5.71
CA ILE A 153 -22.17 -2.26 7.10
C ILE A 153 -22.81 -1.24 8.03
N SER A 154 -22.61 0.06 7.77
CA SER A 154 -23.22 1.14 8.55
C SER A 154 -24.74 1.09 8.51
N ASP A 155 -25.33 0.86 7.33
CA ASP A 155 -26.78 0.79 7.15
C ASP A 155 -27.38 -0.44 7.86
N ALA A 156 -26.65 -1.55 7.96
CA ALA A 156 -27.12 -2.77 8.64
C ALA A 156 -26.96 -2.73 10.18
N ALA A 157 -26.12 -1.83 10.70
CA ALA A 157 -25.88 -1.66 12.12
C ALA A 157 -26.79 -0.62 12.79
N GLY A 158 -27.55 0.16 11.99
CA GLY A 158 -28.54 1.13 12.44
C GLY A 158 -29.96 0.59 12.36
#